data_AF-A0A921GID9-F1
#
_entry.id   AF-A0A921GID9-F1
#
_cell.length_a   1.000
_cell.length_b   1.000
_cell.length_c   1.000
_cell.angle_alpha   90.00
_cell.angle_beta   90.00
_cell.angle_gamma   90.00
#
_symmetry.space_group_name_H-M   'P 1'
#
loop_
_entity.id
_entity.type
_entity.pdbx_description
1 polymer ?
#
loop_
_entity_poly.entity_id
_entity_poly.type
_entity_poly.pdbx_seq_one_letter_code
_entity_poly.pdbx_strand_id
1 'polypeptide(L)'
;MILFPAIDLVGGRVVRLARGERAHMDVYSDDPVAVAESFRDAGAAWVHVVDLSATLEEDEAARAANDAAIRAICAVPGISVDAGGGVRDLAAVERLAGLGVRRIAIGTALVRDPAFAAEAARRFGDLVVADVAARAGEVRVNGWREGAALSADELVARLAGLGYRHLVFTDVARDGMRCGVDADAYAHVAEVAGFPVVASGGIASLDDLRALAALGPGVIEGAICGRALYEGSFSLGDALAACRPRGAA
;
A
#
# COMPACT_ATOMS: atom_id res chain seq x y z
N MET A 1 6.81 6.44 12.85
CA MET A 1 6.39 5.64 11.69
C MET A 1 4.88 5.72 11.55
N ILE A 2 4.35 5.91 10.35
CA ILE A 2 2.91 5.87 10.06
C ILE A 2 2.46 4.41 9.98
N LEU A 3 1.28 4.08 10.51
CA LEU A 3 0.66 2.77 10.29
C LEU A 3 -0.54 2.95 9.36
N PHE A 4 -0.54 2.20 8.25
CA PHE A 4 -1.60 2.19 7.25
C PHE A 4 -2.40 0.88 7.38
N PRO A 5 -3.47 0.83 8.19
CA PRO A 5 -4.42 -0.27 8.11
C PRO A 5 -5.02 -0.34 6.69
N ALA A 6 -5.07 -1.54 6.11
CA ALA A 6 -5.46 -1.73 4.71
C ALA A 6 -6.92 -2.16 4.56
N ILE A 7 -7.59 -1.69 3.50
CA ILE A 7 -8.92 -2.10 3.05
C ILE A 7 -8.82 -2.53 1.59
N ASP A 8 -9.12 -3.80 1.29
CA ASP A 8 -9.23 -4.25 -0.11
C ASP A 8 -10.71 -4.17 -0.54
N LEU A 9 -10.99 -3.62 -1.72
CA LEU A 9 -12.34 -3.39 -2.22
C LEU A 9 -12.64 -4.18 -3.50
N VAL A 10 -13.75 -4.91 -3.52
CA VAL A 10 -14.34 -5.50 -4.73
C VAL A 10 -15.83 -5.18 -4.79
N GLY A 11 -16.24 -4.44 -5.82
CA GLY A 11 -17.65 -4.08 -6.04
C GLY A 11 -18.28 -3.33 -4.86
N GLY A 12 -17.53 -2.41 -4.25
CA GLY A 12 -17.94 -1.58 -3.11
C GLY A 12 -17.87 -2.27 -1.75
N ARG A 13 -17.46 -3.54 -1.69
CA ARG A 13 -17.37 -4.32 -0.44
C ARG A 13 -15.95 -4.50 0.03
N VAL A 14 -15.77 -4.55 1.35
CA VAL A 14 -14.49 -4.87 1.98
C VAL A 14 -14.27 -6.37 1.92
N VAL A 15 -13.17 -6.76 1.29
CA VAL A 15 -12.84 -8.16 1.06
C VAL A 15 -11.42 -8.47 1.51
N ARG A 16 -11.06 -9.76 1.49
CA ARG A 16 -9.67 -10.20 1.51
C ARG A 16 -9.48 -11.34 0.53
N LEU A 17 -8.39 -11.30 -0.23
CA LEU A 17 -7.99 -12.41 -1.09
C LEU A 17 -6.98 -13.29 -0.34
N ALA A 18 -7.26 -14.58 -0.20
CA ALA A 18 -6.23 -15.52 0.23
C ALA A 18 -5.17 -15.64 -0.87
N ARG A 19 -3.92 -15.28 -0.57
CA ARG A 19 -2.79 -15.31 -1.52
C ARG A 19 -3.03 -14.51 -2.82
N GLY A 20 -3.89 -13.49 -2.79
CA GLY A 20 -4.21 -12.71 -3.99
C GLY A 20 -5.09 -13.45 -5.01
N GLU A 21 -5.73 -14.56 -4.61
CA GLU A 21 -6.57 -15.37 -5.48
C GLU A 21 -8.06 -15.01 -5.33
N ARG A 22 -8.68 -14.53 -6.42
CA ARG A 22 -10.10 -14.17 -6.46
C ARG A 22 -11.04 -15.31 -6.10
N ALA A 23 -10.67 -16.55 -6.45
CA ALA A 23 -11.46 -17.74 -6.13
C ALA A 23 -11.57 -17.99 -4.61
N HIS A 24 -10.68 -17.38 -3.82
CA HIS A 24 -10.60 -17.50 -2.37
C HIS A 24 -10.76 -16.11 -1.73
N MET A 25 -11.91 -15.48 -2.03
CA MET A 25 -12.28 -14.16 -1.53
C MET A 25 -13.30 -14.28 -0.40
N ASP A 26 -12.95 -13.75 0.76
CA ASP A 26 -13.87 -13.59 1.88
C ASP A 26 -14.39 -12.13 1.92
N VAL A 27 -15.69 -11.96 2.17
CA VAL A 27 -16.30 -10.64 2.38
C VAL A 27 -16.31 -10.35 3.87
N TYR A 28 -15.67 -9.25 4.27
CA TYR A 28 -15.55 -8.84 5.67
C TYR A 28 -16.57 -7.80 6.08
N SER A 29 -16.98 -6.92 5.15
CA SER A 29 -17.98 -5.88 5.41
C SER A 29 -18.59 -5.41 4.09
N ASP A 30 -19.90 -5.11 4.11
CA ASP A 30 -20.58 -4.37 3.05
C ASP A 30 -20.56 -2.84 3.29
N ASP A 31 -20.04 -2.40 4.43
CA ASP A 31 -19.90 -1.00 4.81
C ASP A 31 -18.41 -0.62 4.92
N PRO A 32 -17.79 -0.12 3.84
CA PRO A 32 -16.40 0.31 3.85
C PRO A 32 -16.16 1.57 4.70
N VAL A 33 -17.17 2.42 4.87
CA VAL A 33 -17.06 3.64 5.68
C VAL A 33 -16.95 3.25 7.15
N ALA A 34 -17.82 2.36 7.64
CA ALA A 34 -17.75 1.87 9.02
C ALA A 34 -16.39 1.24 9.36
N VAL A 35 -15.77 0.52 8.40
CA VAL A 35 -14.42 -0.04 8.60
C VAL A 35 -13.38 1.09 8.73
N ALA A 36 -13.41 2.08 7.84
CA ALA A 36 -12.49 3.23 7.91
C ALA A 36 -12.68 4.06 9.20
N GLU A 37 -13.92 4.25 9.64
CA GLU A 37 -14.24 4.89 10.92
C GLU A 37 -13.72 4.09 12.11
N SER A 38 -13.82 2.76 12.08
CA SER A 38 -13.25 1.92 13.14
C SER A 38 -11.73 2.06 13.24
N PHE A 39 -11.04 2.23 12.10
CA PHE A 39 -9.60 2.49 12.09
C PHE A 39 -9.24 3.87 12.64
N ARG A 40 -10.00 4.91 12.24
CA ARG A 40 -9.89 6.26 12.81
C ARG A 40 -10.08 6.24 14.33
N ASP A 41 -11.14 5.59 14.80
CA ASP A 41 -11.51 5.57 16.22
C ASP A 41 -10.46 4.82 17.06
N ALA A 42 -9.74 3.87 16.46
CA ALA A 42 -8.57 3.22 17.06
C ALA A 42 -7.29 4.09 17.02
N GLY A 43 -7.31 5.23 16.32
CA GLY A 43 -6.23 6.22 16.27
C GLY A 43 -5.40 6.24 14.99
N ALA A 44 -5.82 5.55 13.92
CA ALA A 44 -5.15 5.65 12.63
C ALA A 44 -5.43 7.02 11.97
N ALA A 45 -4.38 7.65 11.43
CA ALA A 45 -4.49 8.89 10.67
C ALA A 45 -4.51 8.67 9.15
N TRP A 46 -4.16 7.45 8.72
CA TRP A 46 -4.12 7.05 7.32
C TRP A 46 -4.80 5.70 7.14
N VAL A 47 -5.37 5.46 5.96
CA VAL A 47 -5.89 4.16 5.52
C VAL A 47 -5.34 3.88 4.13
N HIS A 48 -4.83 2.66 3.92
CA HIS A 48 -4.44 2.16 2.60
C HIS A 48 -5.64 1.46 1.95
N VAL A 49 -6.00 1.82 0.73
CA VAL A 49 -7.13 1.23 0.01
C VAL A 49 -6.68 0.60 -1.30
N VAL A 50 -7.01 -0.66 -1.52
CA VAL A 50 -6.71 -1.36 -2.78
C VAL A 50 -7.99 -1.54 -3.59
N ASP A 51 -8.05 -0.88 -4.75
CA ASP A 51 -9.10 -1.07 -5.75
C ASP A 51 -8.84 -2.38 -6.52
N LEU A 52 -9.37 -3.49 -6.00
CA LEU A 52 -9.26 -4.78 -6.65
C LEU A 52 -10.20 -4.88 -7.86
N SER A 53 -11.30 -4.12 -7.94
CA SER A 53 -12.15 -4.12 -9.14
C SER A 53 -11.42 -3.54 -10.36
N ALA A 54 -10.66 -2.45 -10.18
CA ALA A 54 -9.79 -1.94 -11.25
C ALA A 54 -8.59 -2.86 -11.52
N THR A 55 -8.04 -3.50 -10.49
CA THR A 55 -6.91 -4.44 -10.62
C THR A 55 -7.29 -5.68 -11.42
N LEU A 56 -8.45 -6.26 -11.11
CA LEU A 56 -8.99 -7.48 -11.73
C LEU A 56 -9.78 -7.21 -13.01
N GLU A 57 -9.90 -5.94 -13.41
CA GLU A 57 -10.64 -5.48 -14.59
C GLU A 57 -12.10 -5.97 -14.58
N GLU A 58 -12.74 -5.85 -13.41
CA GLU A 58 -14.17 -6.12 -13.25
C GLU A 58 -15.02 -5.22 -14.17
N ASP A 59 -16.29 -5.57 -14.28
CA ASP A 59 -17.25 -4.78 -15.04
C ASP A 59 -17.40 -3.34 -14.52
N GLU A 60 -18.01 -2.50 -15.36
CA GLU A 60 -18.20 -1.08 -15.08
C GLU A 60 -19.00 -0.83 -13.79
N ALA A 61 -19.98 -1.69 -13.48
CA ALA A 61 -20.80 -1.54 -12.28
C ALA A 61 -19.97 -1.78 -11.01
N ALA A 62 -19.12 -2.82 -11.01
CA ALA A 62 -18.22 -3.11 -9.91
C ALA A 62 -17.17 -2.00 -9.71
N ARG A 63 -16.60 -1.48 -10.80
CA ARG A 63 -15.65 -0.35 -10.74
C ARG A 63 -16.31 0.93 -10.21
N ALA A 64 -17.51 1.25 -10.68
CA ALA A 64 -18.28 2.40 -10.18
C ALA A 64 -18.64 2.25 -8.69
N ALA A 65 -18.95 1.03 -8.24
CA ALA A 65 -19.19 0.75 -6.81
C ALA A 65 -17.92 0.96 -5.96
N ASN A 66 -16.75 0.57 -6.47
CA ASN A 66 -15.47 0.86 -5.81
C ASN A 66 -15.16 2.37 -5.77
N ASP A 67 -15.37 3.10 -6.87
CA ASP A 67 -15.19 4.56 -6.89
C ASP A 67 -16.09 5.26 -5.86
N ALA A 68 -17.34 4.80 -5.72
CA ALA A 68 -18.27 5.32 -4.71
C ALA A 68 -17.79 5.02 -3.28
N ALA A 69 -17.30 3.80 -3.03
CA ALA A 69 -16.74 3.40 -1.74
C ALA A 69 -15.48 4.21 -1.38
N ILE A 70 -14.52 4.35 -2.31
CA ILE A 70 -13.29 5.12 -2.11
C ILE A 70 -13.63 6.58 -1.80
N ARG A 71 -14.55 7.20 -2.55
CA ARG A 71 -15.02 8.57 -2.29
C ARG A 71 -15.62 8.71 -0.90
N ALA A 72 -16.43 7.73 -0.48
CA ALA A 72 -17.06 7.74 0.83
C ALA A 72 -16.03 7.59 1.97
N ILE A 73 -15.03 6.70 1.82
CA ILE A 73 -13.91 6.57 2.76
C ILE A 73 -13.13 7.89 2.84
N CYS A 74 -12.83 8.53 1.70
CA CYS A 74 -12.12 9.82 1.67
C CYS A 74 -12.89 10.96 2.36
N ALA A 75 -14.20 10.83 2.53
CA ALA A 75 -15.04 11.81 3.22
C ALA A 75 -15.06 11.61 4.75
N VAL A 76 -14.49 10.52 5.28
CA VAL A 76 -14.40 10.28 6.73
C VAL A 76 -13.45 11.30 7.35
N PRO A 77 -13.92 12.12 8.32
CA PRO A 77 -13.08 13.14 8.94
C PRO A 77 -11.94 12.53 9.75
N GLY A 78 -10.78 13.18 9.75
CA GLY A 78 -9.64 12.80 10.60
C GLY A 78 -8.73 11.71 10.03
N ILE A 79 -9.03 11.16 8.86
CA ILE A 79 -8.14 10.24 8.13
C ILE A 79 -7.78 10.77 6.75
N SER A 80 -6.59 10.40 6.28
CA SER A 80 -6.18 10.54 4.88
C SER A 80 -6.16 9.19 4.20
N VAL A 81 -6.46 9.17 2.90
CA VAL A 81 -6.49 7.94 2.11
C VAL A 81 -5.31 7.90 1.16
N ASP A 82 -4.57 6.82 1.26
CA ASP A 82 -3.63 6.34 0.25
C ASP A 82 -4.34 5.19 -0.49
N ALA A 83 -4.32 5.21 -1.83
CA ALA A 83 -5.02 4.20 -2.62
C ALA A 83 -4.23 3.74 -3.83
N GLY A 84 -4.37 2.46 -4.17
CA GLY A 84 -3.78 1.85 -5.35
C GLY A 84 -4.71 0.84 -6.00
N GLY A 85 -4.19 0.12 -6.99
CA GLY A 85 -4.94 -0.92 -7.72
C GLY A 85 -5.40 -0.46 -9.09
N GLY A 86 -4.94 -1.15 -10.13
CA GLY A 86 -5.36 -0.90 -11.51
C GLY A 86 -5.00 0.48 -12.12
N VAL A 87 -4.07 1.23 -11.52
CA VAL A 87 -3.60 2.53 -12.04
C VAL A 87 -2.65 2.31 -13.22
N ARG A 88 -3.17 2.48 -14.44
CA ARG A 88 -2.47 2.15 -15.70
C ARG A 88 -2.15 3.37 -16.57
N ASP A 89 -2.75 4.52 -16.29
CA ASP A 89 -2.62 5.75 -17.07
C ASP A 89 -2.88 6.99 -16.21
N LEU A 90 -2.67 8.18 -16.80
CA LEU A 90 -2.88 9.46 -16.10
C LEU A 90 -4.35 9.70 -15.77
N ALA A 91 -5.29 9.15 -16.56
CA ALA A 91 -6.71 9.30 -16.31
C ALA A 91 -7.13 8.56 -15.03
N ALA A 92 -6.52 7.42 -14.73
CA ALA A 92 -6.71 6.72 -13.46
C ALA A 92 -6.17 7.51 -12.27
N VAL A 93 -5.03 8.19 -12.43
CA VAL A 93 -4.49 9.08 -11.39
C VAL A 93 -5.44 10.26 -11.16
N GLU A 94 -5.89 10.94 -12.22
CA GLU A 94 -6.86 12.05 -12.14
C GLU A 94 -8.19 11.61 -11.52
N ARG A 95 -8.67 10.40 -11.86
CA ARG A 95 -9.88 9.80 -11.29
C ARG A 95 -9.75 9.68 -9.77
N LEU A 96 -8.73 8.95 -9.29
CA LEU A 96 -8.52 8.72 -7.85
C LEU A 96 -8.30 10.04 -7.09
N ALA A 97 -7.55 10.97 -7.66
CA ALA A 97 -7.38 12.31 -7.10
C ALA A 97 -8.73 13.04 -6.95
N GLY A 98 -9.60 12.94 -7.97
CA GLY A 98 -10.96 13.49 -7.97
C GLY A 98 -11.93 12.80 -6.99
N LEU A 99 -11.60 11.60 -6.48
CA LEU A 99 -12.34 10.95 -5.39
C LEU A 99 -11.94 11.48 -4.01
N GLY A 100 -10.79 12.15 -3.90
CA GLY A 100 -10.26 12.69 -2.64
C GLY A 100 -9.00 11.98 -2.12
N VAL A 101 -8.49 10.99 -2.84
CA VAL A 101 -7.26 10.25 -2.49
C VAL A 101 -6.08 11.21 -2.39
N ARG A 102 -5.27 11.06 -1.34
CA ARG A 102 -4.12 11.93 -1.03
C ARG A 102 -2.78 11.38 -1.53
N ARG A 103 -2.71 10.07 -1.76
CA ARG A 103 -1.54 9.37 -2.30
C ARG A 103 -1.99 8.21 -3.18
N ILE A 104 -1.44 8.12 -4.38
CA ILE A 104 -1.87 7.16 -5.40
C ILE A 104 -0.72 6.21 -5.72
N ALA A 105 -0.86 4.97 -5.27
CA ALA A 105 0.11 3.90 -5.49
C ALA A 105 0.01 3.33 -6.91
N ILE A 106 1.14 3.40 -7.64
CA ILE A 106 1.28 2.94 -9.01
C ILE A 106 2.28 1.78 -9.02
N GLY A 107 1.82 0.59 -9.40
CA GLY A 107 2.65 -0.61 -9.42
C GLY A 107 3.15 -0.98 -10.81
N THR A 108 2.54 -2.02 -11.39
CA THR A 108 2.94 -2.66 -12.67
C THR A 108 3.20 -1.66 -13.81
N ALA A 109 2.43 -0.58 -13.90
CA ALA A 109 2.59 0.43 -14.94
C ALA A 109 3.94 1.16 -14.89
N LEU A 110 4.56 1.31 -13.71
CA LEU A 110 5.90 1.91 -13.56
C LEU A 110 7.01 1.06 -14.19
N VAL A 111 6.76 -0.22 -14.36
CA VAL A 111 7.68 -1.16 -15.01
C VAL A 111 7.43 -1.18 -16.51
N ARG A 112 6.16 -1.29 -16.91
CA ARG A 112 5.74 -1.52 -18.30
C ARG A 112 5.76 -0.27 -19.16
N ASP A 113 5.51 0.89 -18.58
CA ASP A 113 5.44 2.16 -19.29
C ASP A 113 6.30 3.23 -18.60
N PRO A 114 7.60 3.29 -18.93
CA PRO A 114 8.50 4.30 -18.40
C PRO A 114 8.09 5.75 -18.76
N ALA A 115 7.39 5.95 -19.89
CA ALA A 115 6.94 7.27 -20.31
C ALA A 115 5.80 7.76 -19.42
N PHE A 116 4.82 6.88 -19.14
CA PHE A 116 3.79 7.13 -18.14
C PHE A 116 4.40 7.39 -16.75
N ALA A 117 5.37 6.58 -16.31
CA ALA A 117 6.02 6.75 -15.02
C ALA A 117 6.65 8.16 -14.86
N ALA A 118 7.36 8.62 -15.89
CA ALA A 118 7.99 9.94 -15.91
C ALA A 118 6.96 11.08 -15.92
N GLU A 119 5.92 10.95 -16.76
CA GLU A 119 4.88 11.96 -16.87
C GLU A 119 4.02 12.06 -15.60
N ALA A 120 3.73 10.92 -14.96
CA ALA A 120 3.01 10.88 -13.69
C ALA A 120 3.79 11.62 -12.58
N ALA A 121 5.09 11.33 -12.43
CA ALA A 121 5.95 12.03 -11.47
C ALA A 121 6.00 13.54 -11.76
N ARG A 122 6.20 13.92 -13.02
CA ARG A 122 6.27 15.33 -13.45
C ARG A 122 4.98 16.10 -13.16
N ARG A 123 3.83 15.48 -13.38
CA ARG A 123 2.52 16.16 -13.35
C ARG A 123 1.87 16.14 -11.98
N PHE A 124 2.12 15.09 -11.18
CA PHE A 124 1.43 14.86 -9.91
C PHE A 124 2.35 14.91 -8.68
N GLY A 125 3.67 14.81 -8.83
CA GLY A 125 4.64 14.99 -7.74
C GLY A 125 4.33 14.10 -6.53
N ASP A 126 4.21 14.72 -5.35
CA ASP A 126 3.98 14.03 -4.07
C ASP A 126 2.65 13.26 -4.00
N LEU A 127 1.72 13.47 -4.95
CA LEU A 127 0.49 12.71 -5.03
C LEU A 127 0.72 11.26 -5.48
N VAL A 128 1.79 10.96 -6.22
CA VAL A 128 2.05 9.59 -6.72
C VAL A 128 3.07 8.87 -5.86
N VAL A 129 2.79 7.60 -5.60
CA VAL A 129 3.61 6.69 -4.81
C VAL A 129 4.07 5.56 -5.72
N ALA A 130 5.36 5.28 -5.71
CA ALA A 130 5.88 4.09 -6.37
C ALA A 130 5.49 2.86 -5.56
N ASP A 131 4.84 1.88 -6.15
CA ASP A 131 4.55 0.58 -5.52
C ASP A 131 5.42 -0.50 -6.16
N VAL A 132 6.50 -0.86 -5.48
CA VAL A 132 7.48 -1.83 -5.97
C VAL A 132 7.38 -3.10 -5.17
N ALA A 133 7.01 -4.18 -5.84
CA ALA A 133 7.00 -5.52 -5.25
C ALA A 133 8.17 -6.34 -5.81
N ALA A 134 8.91 -7.03 -4.94
CA ALA A 134 10.03 -7.85 -5.36
C ALA A 134 10.06 -9.19 -4.63
N ARG A 135 10.65 -10.19 -5.29
CA ARG A 135 10.96 -11.50 -4.69
C ARG A 135 12.37 -11.89 -5.09
N ALA A 136 13.22 -12.08 -4.08
CA ALA A 136 14.65 -12.37 -4.26
C ALA A 136 15.36 -11.32 -5.13
N GLY A 137 15.09 -10.02 -4.87
CA GLY A 137 15.69 -8.89 -5.59
C GLY A 137 15.12 -8.61 -6.99
N GLU A 138 14.28 -9.49 -7.53
CA GLU A 138 13.65 -9.30 -8.84
C GLU A 138 12.23 -8.72 -8.69
N VAL A 139 11.92 -7.70 -9.49
CA VAL A 139 10.61 -7.05 -9.55
C VAL A 139 9.51 -8.02 -10.01
N ARG A 140 8.35 -7.93 -9.36
CA ARG A 140 7.14 -8.68 -9.69
C ARG A 140 6.03 -7.74 -10.13
N VAL A 141 5.35 -8.10 -11.22
CA VAL A 141 4.24 -7.33 -11.82
C VAL A 141 2.99 -8.21 -11.96
N ASN A 142 1.88 -7.63 -12.43
CA ASN A 142 0.62 -8.34 -12.67
C ASN A 142 0.08 -9.06 -11.41
N GLY A 143 -0.09 -8.33 -10.31
CA GLY A 143 -0.48 -8.92 -9.02
C GLY A 143 0.55 -9.92 -8.50
N TRP A 144 1.83 -9.61 -8.74
CA TRP A 144 3.01 -10.37 -8.35
C TRP A 144 3.22 -11.73 -9.04
N ARG A 145 2.46 -12.01 -10.11
CA ARG A 145 2.49 -13.30 -10.82
C ARG A 145 3.60 -13.41 -11.85
N GLU A 146 4.10 -12.29 -12.35
CA GLU A 146 5.08 -12.25 -13.44
C GLU A 146 6.39 -11.62 -12.97
N GLY A 147 7.52 -12.27 -13.28
CA GLY A 147 8.84 -11.66 -13.15
C GLY A 147 9.11 -10.68 -14.29
N ALA A 148 9.69 -9.53 -13.97
CA ALA A 148 10.02 -8.51 -14.96
C ALA A 148 11.47 -8.60 -15.48
N ALA A 149 12.28 -9.56 -15.00
CA ALA A 149 13.72 -9.64 -15.27
C ALA A 149 14.46 -8.30 -15.00
N LEU A 150 13.92 -7.51 -14.06
CA LEU A 150 14.39 -6.19 -13.67
C LEU A 150 14.72 -6.22 -12.18
N SER A 151 15.87 -5.67 -11.81
CA SER A 151 16.24 -5.54 -10.39
C SER A 151 15.35 -4.54 -9.67
N ALA A 152 14.99 -4.83 -8.43
CA ALA A 152 14.30 -3.89 -7.56
C ALA A 152 15.13 -2.61 -7.38
N ASP A 153 16.44 -2.73 -7.18
CA ASP A 153 17.33 -1.60 -6.97
C ASP A 153 17.39 -0.69 -8.20
N GLU A 154 17.48 -1.27 -9.40
CA GLU A 154 17.49 -0.53 -10.66
C GLU A 154 16.18 0.24 -10.86
N LEU A 155 15.04 -0.39 -10.56
CA LEU A 155 13.74 0.26 -10.67
C LEU A 155 13.60 1.39 -9.64
N VAL A 156 13.97 1.14 -8.38
CA VAL A 156 13.88 2.14 -7.30
C VAL A 156 14.75 3.35 -7.60
N ALA A 157 16.02 3.15 -7.97
CA ALA A 157 16.92 4.23 -8.34
C ALA A 157 16.39 5.05 -9.54
N ARG A 158 15.84 4.35 -10.55
CA ARG A 158 15.20 5.01 -11.70
C ARG A 158 14.02 5.88 -11.28
N LEU A 159 13.11 5.35 -10.46
CA LEU A 159 11.92 6.08 -10.00
C LEU A 159 12.30 7.28 -9.12
N ALA A 160 13.29 7.13 -8.25
CA ALA A 160 13.84 8.25 -7.47
C ALA A 160 14.40 9.35 -8.38
N GLY A 161 15.08 8.99 -9.46
CA GLY A 161 15.59 9.91 -10.48
C GLY A 161 14.50 10.60 -11.31
N LEU A 162 13.34 9.95 -11.50
CA LEU A 162 12.16 10.56 -12.14
C LEU A 162 11.40 11.54 -11.23
N GLY A 163 11.70 11.55 -9.93
CA GLY A 163 11.12 12.49 -8.97
C GLY A 163 10.09 11.89 -8.02
N TYR A 164 9.91 10.55 -8.00
CA TYR A 164 9.12 9.92 -6.94
C TYR A 164 9.80 10.14 -5.57
N ARG A 165 8.97 10.44 -4.55
CA ARG A 165 9.41 10.69 -3.17
C ARG A 165 8.68 9.86 -2.12
N HIS A 166 7.71 9.06 -2.56
CA HIS A 166 7.04 8.05 -1.76
C HIS A 166 7.18 6.70 -2.46
N LEU A 167 7.53 5.68 -1.68
CA LEU A 167 7.74 4.32 -2.16
C LEU A 167 7.11 3.34 -1.16
N VAL A 168 6.15 2.55 -1.63
CA VAL A 168 5.76 1.30 -0.99
C VAL A 168 6.66 0.22 -1.55
N PHE A 169 7.35 -0.49 -0.67
CA PHE A 169 8.11 -1.68 -1.04
C PHE A 169 7.44 -2.92 -0.44
N THR A 170 7.08 -3.87 -1.30
CA THR A 170 6.49 -5.13 -0.88
C THR A 170 7.46 -6.30 -1.03
N ASP A 171 7.84 -6.94 0.09
CA ASP A 171 8.55 -8.23 0.06
C ASP A 171 7.56 -9.37 -0.20
N VAL A 172 7.48 -9.78 -1.47
CA VAL A 172 6.55 -10.82 -1.94
C VAL A 172 6.87 -12.19 -1.35
N ALA A 173 8.12 -12.46 -0.93
CA ALA A 173 8.47 -13.75 -0.32
C ALA A 173 7.83 -13.91 1.07
N ARG A 174 7.50 -12.78 1.73
CA ARG A 174 7.01 -12.75 3.11
C ARG A 174 5.55 -12.31 3.21
N ASP A 175 5.01 -11.66 2.18
CA ASP A 175 3.62 -11.19 2.20
C ASP A 175 2.63 -12.33 2.46
N GLY A 176 1.74 -12.11 3.44
CA GLY A 176 0.76 -13.09 3.87
C GLY A 176 1.31 -14.39 4.47
N MET A 177 2.63 -14.56 4.59
CA MET A 177 3.27 -15.80 5.08
C MET A 177 3.44 -15.86 6.60
N ARG A 178 3.27 -14.73 7.30
CA ARG A 178 3.42 -14.60 8.77
C ARG A 178 4.79 -15.03 9.30
N CYS A 179 5.85 -14.83 8.51
CA CYS A 179 7.22 -15.19 8.87
C CYS A 179 8.04 -14.02 9.41
N GLY A 180 7.40 -12.87 9.66
CA GLY A 180 8.05 -11.64 10.11
C GLY A 180 8.70 -10.87 8.98
N VAL A 181 9.06 -9.62 9.27
CA VAL A 181 9.66 -8.68 8.31
C VAL A 181 11.17 -8.86 8.17
N ASP A 182 11.71 -8.46 7.01
CA ASP A 182 13.14 -8.31 6.79
C ASP A 182 13.53 -6.83 6.93
N ALA A 183 13.86 -6.40 8.15
CA ALA A 183 14.16 -5.00 8.42
C ALA A 183 15.35 -4.47 7.59
N ASP A 184 16.36 -5.32 7.37
CA ASP A 184 17.56 -4.96 6.59
C ASP A 184 17.22 -4.74 5.12
N ALA A 185 16.27 -5.51 4.56
CA ALA A 185 15.81 -5.30 3.19
C ALA A 185 15.18 -3.90 3.01
N TYR A 186 14.38 -3.43 3.98
CA TYR A 186 13.81 -2.09 3.90
C TYR A 186 14.84 -0.99 4.10
N ALA A 187 15.85 -1.21 4.96
CA ALA A 187 16.97 -0.30 5.11
C ALA A 187 17.76 -0.13 3.80
N HIS A 188 18.05 -1.24 3.12
CA HIS A 188 18.69 -1.25 1.81
C HIS A 188 17.87 -0.51 0.75
N VAL A 189 16.57 -0.80 0.65
CA VAL A 189 15.71 -0.13 -0.35
C VAL A 189 15.61 1.38 -0.08
N ALA A 190 15.55 1.81 1.17
CA ALA A 190 15.56 3.23 1.52
C ALA A 190 16.89 3.91 1.16
N GLU A 191 18.02 3.22 1.32
CA GLU A 191 19.33 3.71 0.88
C GLU A 191 19.36 3.91 -0.64
N VAL A 192 18.88 2.93 -1.42
CA VAL A 192 18.81 3.02 -2.89
C VAL A 192 17.84 4.13 -3.33
N ALA A 193 16.71 4.29 -2.66
CA ALA A 193 15.74 5.33 -2.95
C ALA A 193 16.27 6.74 -2.60
N GLY A 194 17.11 6.84 -1.57
CA GLY A 194 17.56 8.11 -1.00
C GLY A 194 16.50 8.82 -0.14
N PHE A 195 15.42 8.13 0.22
CA PHE A 195 14.34 8.63 1.07
C PHE A 195 13.64 7.47 1.82
N PRO A 196 12.90 7.76 2.91
CA PRO A 196 12.25 6.72 3.71
C PRO A 196 11.15 5.99 2.94
N VAL A 197 10.94 4.71 3.25
CA VAL A 197 10.00 3.85 2.50
C VAL A 197 8.84 3.39 3.38
N VAL A 198 7.74 3.00 2.75
CA VAL A 198 6.61 2.33 3.39
C VAL A 198 6.78 0.82 3.23
N ALA A 199 6.89 0.12 4.37
CA ALA A 199 7.03 -1.33 4.40
C ALA A 199 5.69 -2.02 4.14
N SER A 200 5.68 -3.01 3.27
CA SER A 200 4.52 -3.85 2.98
C SER A 200 4.93 -5.31 2.87
N GLY A 201 4.15 -6.21 3.45
CA GLY A 201 4.41 -7.64 3.43
C GLY A 201 5.20 -8.18 4.63
N GLY A 202 4.72 -9.30 5.17
CA GLY A 202 5.40 -10.07 6.23
C GLY A 202 5.07 -9.67 7.67
N ILE A 203 4.39 -8.54 7.90
CA ILE A 203 4.05 -8.09 9.26
C ILE A 203 3.09 -9.08 9.91
N ALA A 204 3.55 -9.75 10.96
CA ALA A 204 2.86 -10.83 11.65
C ALA A 204 2.67 -10.56 13.15
N SER A 205 3.51 -9.69 13.72
CA SER A 205 3.59 -9.43 15.15
C SER A 205 3.85 -7.95 15.46
N LEU A 206 3.64 -7.57 16.73
CA LEU A 206 4.04 -6.24 17.21
C LEU A 206 5.56 -6.05 17.21
N ASP A 207 6.34 -7.14 17.30
CA ASP A 207 7.80 -7.07 17.24
C ASP A 207 8.30 -6.72 15.84
N ASP A 208 7.60 -7.15 14.79
CA ASP A 208 7.89 -6.70 13.42
C ASP A 208 7.73 -5.19 13.27
N LEU A 209 6.64 -4.62 13.83
CA LEU A 209 6.40 -3.19 13.81
C LEU A 209 7.44 -2.42 14.62
N ARG A 210 7.88 -2.96 15.77
CA ARG A 210 8.96 -2.37 16.57
C ARG A 210 10.29 -2.41 15.84
N ALA A 211 10.59 -3.51 15.13
CA ALA A 211 11.81 -3.65 14.34
C ALA A 211 11.86 -2.60 13.22
N LEU A 212 10.76 -2.42 12.49
CA LEU A 212 10.64 -1.37 11.47
C LEU A 212 10.76 0.04 12.08
N ALA A 213 10.07 0.30 13.19
CA ALA A 213 10.14 1.60 13.86
C ALA A 213 11.55 1.92 14.38
N ALA A 214 12.33 0.91 14.78
CA ALA A 214 13.69 1.07 15.27
C ALA A 214 14.69 1.49 14.19
N LEU A 215 14.40 1.27 12.90
CA LEU A 215 15.18 1.79 11.77
C LEU A 215 15.14 3.32 11.69
N GLY A 216 14.12 3.94 12.30
CA GLY A 216 14.00 5.38 12.42
C GLY A 216 13.31 6.05 11.22
N PRO A 217 12.88 7.31 11.38
CA PRO A 217 12.07 8.03 10.40
C PRO A 217 12.83 8.40 9.12
N GLY A 218 14.16 8.29 9.10
CA GLY A 218 14.99 8.46 7.91
C GLY A 218 15.02 7.24 6.99
N VAL A 219 14.53 6.08 7.46
CA VAL A 219 14.53 4.82 6.74
C VAL A 219 13.11 4.33 6.47
N ILE A 220 12.25 4.38 7.49
CA ILE A 220 10.86 3.94 7.39
C ILE A 220 9.90 5.11 7.60
N GLU A 221 9.16 5.44 6.54
CA GLU A 221 8.03 6.36 6.59
C GLU A 221 6.85 5.70 7.33
N GLY A 222 6.52 4.47 6.94
CA GLY A 222 5.35 3.77 7.45
C GLY A 222 5.34 2.27 7.18
N ALA A 223 4.24 1.63 7.58
CA ALA A 223 4.00 0.21 7.35
C ALA A 223 2.53 -0.04 6.99
N ILE A 224 2.27 -0.89 6.00
CA ILE A 224 0.92 -1.32 5.60
C ILE A 224 0.56 -2.62 6.31
N CYS A 225 -0.55 -2.62 7.04
CA CYS A 225 -1.06 -3.76 7.79
C CYS A 225 -2.48 -4.12 7.35
N GLY A 226 -2.64 -5.22 6.62
CA GLY A 226 -3.95 -5.78 6.30
C GLY A 226 -4.26 -7.02 7.14
N ARG A 227 -3.83 -8.18 6.63
CA ARG A 227 -4.18 -9.51 7.16
C ARG A 227 -4.03 -9.67 8.67
N ALA A 228 -2.93 -9.23 9.26
CA ALA A 228 -2.67 -9.41 10.70
C ALA A 228 -3.72 -8.72 11.59
N LEU A 229 -4.28 -7.58 11.15
CA LEU A 229 -5.35 -6.88 11.85
C LEU A 229 -6.69 -7.63 11.70
N TYR A 230 -7.04 -8.05 10.48
CA TYR A 230 -8.28 -8.80 10.23
C TYR A 230 -8.32 -10.18 10.90
N GLU A 231 -7.16 -10.86 11.01
CA GLU A 231 -7.04 -12.14 11.71
C GLU A 231 -6.89 -11.99 13.23
N GLY A 232 -6.85 -10.75 13.76
CA GLY A 232 -6.76 -10.50 15.20
C GLY A 232 -5.43 -10.93 15.81
N SER A 233 -4.33 -10.93 15.05
CA SER A 233 -2.99 -11.24 15.57
C SER A 233 -2.55 -10.23 16.64
N PHE A 234 -3.05 -8.99 16.53
CA PHE A 234 -2.95 -7.91 17.51
C PHE A 234 -4.03 -6.86 17.21
N SER A 235 -4.31 -5.97 18.17
CA SER A 235 -5.23 -4.85 17.94
C SER A 235 -4.54 -3.71 17.17
N LEU A 236 -5.32 -2.89 16.45
CA LEU A 236 -4.80 -1.69 15.79
C LEU A 236 -4.21 -0.69 16.81
N GLY A 237 -4.81 -0.58 18.00
CA GLY A 237 -4.28 0.26 19.08
C GLY A 237 -2.89 -0.19 19.54
N ASP A 238 -2.67 -1.48 19.73
CA ASP A 238 -1.35 -2.04 20.09
C ASP A 238 -0.33 -1.83 18.96
N ALA A 239 -0.76 -2.00 17.71
CA ALA A 239 0.07 -1.78 16.54
C ALA A 239 0.52 -0.32 16.43
N LEU A 240 -0.40 0.63 16.62
CA LEU A 240 -0.10 2.07 16.65
C LEU A 240 0.86 2.41 17.79
N ALA A 241 0.68 1.82 18.97
CA ALA A 241 1.60 1.99 20.09
C ALA A 241 3.00 1.44 19.77
N ALA A 242 3.09 0.30 19.09
CA ALA A 242 4.35 -0.30 18.65
C ALA A 242 5.12 0.54 17.61
N CYS A 243 4.42 1.39 16.84
CA CYS A 243 5.00 2.29 15.85
C CYS A 243 5.60 3.58 16.46
N ARG A 244 5.34 3.86 17.74
CA ARG A 244 5.87 5.02 18.45
C ARG A 244 7.29 4.73 18.94
N PRO A 245 8.24 5.69 18.83
CA PRO A 245 9.57 5.50 19.39
C PRO A 245 9.47 5.31 20.91
N ARG A 246 10.29 4.40 21.47
CA ARG A 246 10.38 4.22 22.92
C ARG A 246 10.83 5.55 23.55
N GLY A 247 9.97 6.17 24.35
CA GLY A 247 10.25 7.43 25.07
C GLY A 247 9.38 8.63 24.69
N ALA A 248 8.47 8.50 23.71
CA ALA A 248 7.44 9.52 23.47
C ALA A 248 6.26 9.32 24.45
N ALA A 249 6.36 9.94 25.63
CA ALA A 249 5.26 10.13 26.58
C ALA A 249 4.68 11.54 26.42
#